data_AF-A0A7X5FPY4-F1
#
_entry.id   AF-A0A7X5FPY4-F1
#
_cell.length_a   1.000
_cell.length_b   1.000
_cell.length_c   1.000
_cell.angle_alpha   90.00
_cell.angle_beta   90.00
_cell.angle_gamma   90.00
#
_symmetry.space_group_name_H-M   'P 1'
#
loop_
_entity.id
_entity.type
_entity.pdbx_description
1 polymer ?
#
loop_
_entity_poly.entity_id
_entity_poly.type
_entity_poly.pdbx_seq_one_letter_code
_entity_poly.pdbx_strand_id
1 'polypeptide(L)'
;MLIGIAIFVLITLIIGGVFVALHVISQKIELFEHGLIAHFQRRTDMIPGLSEISKKYIMRHKEIFSEVLELRKNEFALVGITQDLQNFIQLQEKIHHEINFIFQVCNKHPKINRDTHFLYLRDCIIQQSTVIEKEFKKYKKIIEIYNSLIRYKNLSIIGMIIPYSKKTVL
;
A
#
# COMPACT_ATOMS: atom_id res chain seq x y z
N MET A 1 12.97 -29.20 -43.18
CA MET A 1 13.80 -28.68 -42.07
C MET A 1 13.64 -27.17 -41.87
N LEU A 2 13.75 -26.34 -42.92
CA LEU A 2 13.57 -24.87 -42.83
C LEU A 2 12.23 -24.42 -42.20
N ILE A 3 11.11 -25.04 -42.56
CA ILE A 3 9.78 -24.71 -42.00
C ILE A 3 9.72 -25.00 -40.49
N GLY A 4 10.30 -26.12 -40.05
CA GLY A 4 10.36 -26.49 -38.63
C GLY A 4 11.21 -25.51 -37.82
N ILE A 5 12.34 -25.07 -38.37
CA ILE A 5 13.20 -24.05 -37.74
C ILE A 5 12.46 -22.71 -37.64
N ALA A 6 11.76 -22.30 -38.70
CA ALA A 6 10.98 -21.05 -38.69
C ALA A 6 9.87 -21.07 -37.63
N ILE A 7 9.13 -22.18 -37.50
CA ILE A 7 8.09 -22.35 -36.46
C ILE A 7 8.71 -22.30 -35.06
N PHE A 8 9.85 -22.97 -34.85
CA PHE A 8 10.55 -22.97 -33.57
C PHE A 8 11.03 -21.56 -33.18
N VAL A 9 11.63 -20.82 -34.13
CA VAL A 9 12.03 -19.42 -33.92
C VAL A 9 10.83 -18.53 -33.59
N LEU A 10 9.70 -18.72 -34.27
CA LEU A 10 8.47 -17.96 -33.97
C LEU A 10 7.96 -18.23 -32.54
N ILE A 11 7.92 -19.50 -32.12
CA ILE A 11 7.45 -19.89 -30.79
C ILE A 11 8.35 -19.30 -29.69
N THR A 12 9.67 -19.38 -29.85
CA THR A 12 10.62 -18.83 -28.87
C THR A 12 10.49 -17.31 -28.75
N LEU A 13 10.28 -16.60 -29.86
CA LEU A 13 10.06 -15.15 -29.86
C LEU A 13 8.77 -14.76 -29.13
N ILE A 14 7.68 -15.51 -29.33
CA ILE A 14 6.40 -15.30 -28.62
C ILE A 14 6.57 -15.49 -27.11
N ILE A 15 7.21 -16.60 -26.68
CA ILE A 15 7.45 -16.89 -25.26
C ILE A 15 8.32 -15.79 -24.62
N GLY A 16 9.40 -15.39 -25.30
CA GLY A 16 10.27 -14.31 -24.86
C GLY A 16 9.53 -12.98 -24.70
N GLY A 17 8.67 -12.62 -25.67
CA GLY A 17 7.86 -11.41 -25.61
C GLY A 17 6.90 -11.40 -24.41
N VAL A 18 6.20 -12.51 -24.15
CA VAL A 18 5.31 -12.62 -22.98
C VAL A 18 6.09 -12.55 -21.66
N PHE A 19 7.26 -13.19 -21.60
CA PHE A 19 8.13 -13.14 -20.41
C PHE A 19 8.57 -11.71 -20.10
N VAL A 20 9.07 -10.97 -21.10
CA VAL A 20 9.49 -9.57 -20.92
C VAL A 20 8.32 -8.70 -20.50
N ALA A 21 7.15 -8.85 -21.12
CA ALA A 21 5.96 -8.08 -20.78
C ALA A 21 5.53 -8.31 -19.31
N LEU A 22 5.48 -9.57 -18.86
CA LEU A 22 5.13 -9.90 -17.49
C LEU A 22 6.18 -9.42 -16.49
N HIS A 23 7.48 -9.52 -16.83
CA HIS A 23 8.56 -9.03 -15.98
C HIS A 23 8.48 -7.52 -15.77
N VAL A 24 8.28 -6.74 -16.85
CA VAL A 24 8.16 -5.29 -16.79
C VAL A 24 6.95 -4.87 -15.94
N ILE A 25 5.81 -5.55 -16.08
CA ILE A 25 4.63 -5.27 -15.25
C ILE A 25 4.88 -5.64 -13.79
N SER A 26 5.55 -6.76 -13.51
CA SER A 26 5.90 -7.16 -12.14
C SER A 26 6.80 -6.13 -11.45
N GLN A 27 7.86 -5.68 -12.13
CA GLN A 27 8.73 -4.62 -11.62
C GLN A 27 7.96 -3.32 -11.38
N LYS A 28 7.05 -2.97 -12.30
CA LYS A 28 6.20 -1.79 -12.12
C LYS A 28 5.33 -1.92 -10.87
N ILE A 29 4.74 -3.09 -10.62
CA ILE A 29 3.96 -3.35 -9.41
C ILE A 29 4.82 -3.15 -8.16
N GLU A 30 6.02 -3.72 -8.11
CA GLU A 30 6.93 -3.55 -6.97
C GLU A 30 7.26 -2.06 -6.70
N LEU A 31 7.49 -1.28 -7.76
CA LEU A 31 7.69 0.17 -7.62
C LEU A 31 6.45 0.89 -7.04
N PHE A 32 5.25 0.49 -7.47
CA PHE A 32 4.00 1.02 -6.90
C PHE A 32 3.83 0.61 -5.43
N GLU A 33 4.15 -0.62 -5.07
CA GLU A 33 4.11 -1.13 -3.69
C GLU A 33 5.04 -0.30 -2.80
N HIS A 34 6.29 -0.08 -3.22
CA HIS A 34 7.24 0.76 -2.49
C HIS A 34 6.75 2.20 -2.32
N GLY A 35 6.22 2.81 -3.38
CA GLY A 35 5.64 4.16 -3.32
C GLY A 35 4.47 4.24 -2.35
N LEU A 36 3.56 3.26 -2.40
CA LEU A 36 2.41 3.17 -1.51
C LEU A 36 2.81 3.01 -0.04
N ILE A 37 3.77 2.12 0.25
CA ILE A 37 4.34 1.94 1.60
C ILE A 37 4.90 3.28 2.12
N ALA A 38 5.67 4.00 1.29
CA ALA A 38 6.21 5.30 1.69
C ALA A 38 5.10 6.33 2.00
N HIS A 39 3.97 6.28 1.28
CA HIS A 39 2.83 7.15 1.58
C HIS A 39 2.17 6.81 2.92
N PHE A 40 2.00 5.53 3.23
CA PHE A 40 1.51 5.07 4.52
C PHE A 40 2.43 5.51 5.67
N GLN A 41 3.73 5.26 5.53
CA GLN A 41 4.75 5.65 6.52
C GLN A 41 4.72 7.15 6.81
N ARG A 42 4.66 8.01 5.78
CA ARG A 42 4.57 9.47 5.97
C ARG A 42 3.34 9.88 6.80
N ARG A 43 2.21 9.19 6.65
CA ARG A 43 1.01 9.44 7.47
C ARG A 43 1.26 9.00 8.92
N THR A 44 1.79 7.80 9.11
CA THR A 44 2.12 7.29 10.44
C THR A 44 3.14 8.18 11.13
N ASP A 45 4.11 8.73 10.40
CA ASP A 45 5.14 9.64 10.90
C ASP A 45 4.59 10.91 11.57
N MET A 46 3.35 11.30 11.25
CA MET A 46 2.67 12.44 11.87
C MET A 46 2.01 12.09 13.22
N ILE A 47 1.83 10.81 13.56
CA ILE A 47 1.17 10.34 14.79
C ILE A 47 1.82 10.89 16.09
N PRO A 48 3.16 10.93 16.26
CA PRO A 48 3.79 11.45 17.45
C PRO A 48 3.46 12.93 17.66
N GLY A 49 3.52 13.73 16.59
CA GLY A 49 3.14 15.14 16.64
C GLY A 49 1.65 15.33 16.95
N LEU A 50 0.78 14.54 16.32
CA LEU A 50 -0.65 14.54 16.62
C LEU A 50 -0.89 14.19 18.11
N SER A 51 -0.20 13.18 18.63
CA SER A 51 -0.30 12.74 20.02
C SER A 51 0.18 13.81 20.99
N GLU A 52 1.32 14.44 20.72
CA GLU A 52 1.89 15.48 21.59
C GLU A 52 0.96 16.69 21.72
N ILE A 53 0.41 17.17 20.61
CA ILE A 53 -0.52 18.30 20.62
C ILE A 53 -1.84 17.90 21.28
N SER A 54 -2.38 16.73 20.94
CA SER A 54 -3.66 16.26 21.49
C SER A 54 -3.61 16.02 23.00
N LYS A 55 -2.49 15.49 23.51
CA LYS A 55 -2.27 15.26 24.95
C LYS A 55 -2.36 16.52 25.80
N LYS A 56 -1.99 17.70 25.26
CA LYS A 56 -2.11 18.99 25.97
C LYS A 56 -3.55 19.32 26.35
N TYR A 57 -4.51 18.83 25.57
CA TYR A 57 -5.93 19.11 25.75
C TYR A 57 -6.72 17.94 26.32
N ILE A 58 -6.23 16.70 26.14
CA ILE A 58 -6.99 15.47 26.37
C ILE A 58 -6.21 14.54 27.33
N MET A 59 -5.88 15.05 28.53
CA MET A 59 -5.00 14.35 29.48
C MET A 59 -5.58 13.05 30.07
N ARG A 60 -6.91 12.86 30.05
CA ARG A 60 -7.58 11.67 30.62
C ARG A 60 -7.59 10.46 29.70
N HIS A 61 -7.26 10.62 28.42
CA HIS A 61 -7.36 9.55 27.41
C HIS A 61 -6.00 8.96 27.03
N LYS A 62 -5.22 8.49 28.02
CA LYS A 62 -3.88 7.94 27.78
C LYS A 62 -3.92 6.64 26.95
N GLU A 63 -4.96 5.84 27.15
CA GLU A 63 -5.17 4.54 26.48
C GLU A 63 -5.26 4.66 24.95
N ILE A 64 -5.93 5.72 24.46
CA ILE A 64 -6.06 6.02 23.03
C ILE A 64 -4.68 6.21 22.38
N PHE A 65 -3.77 6.87 23.10
CA PHE A 65 -2.43 7.11 22.57
C PHE A 65 -1.50 5.90 22.72
N SER A 66 -1.75 4.97 23.64
CA SER A 66 -0.97 3.73 23.71
C SER A 66 -1.27 2.80 22.54
N GLU A 67 -2.54 2.67 22.14
CA GLU A 67 -2.95 1.78 21.05
C GLU A 67 -2.34 2.22 19.72
N VAL A 68 -2.44 3.51 19.37
CA VAL A 68 -1.86 4.02 18.13
C VAL A 68 -0.32 3.92 18.11
N LEU A 69 0.33 4.03 19.27
CA LEU A 69 1.79 3.87 19.39
C LEU A 69 2.22 2.40 19.25
N GLU A 70 1.41 1.46 19.74
CA GLU A 70 1.62 0.03 19.54
C GLU A 70 1.48 -0.34 18.06
N LEU A 71 0.45 0.14 17.39
CA LEU A 71 0.27 -0.06 15.96
C LEU A 71 1.45 0.50 15.15
N ARG A 72 1.97 1.69 15.50
CA ARG A 72 3.18 2.25 14.89
C ARG A 72 4.41 1.38 15.11
N LYS A 73 4.60 0.80 16.31
CA LYS A 73 5.71 -0.14 16.57
C LYS A 73 5.60 -1.38 15.70
N ASN A 74 4.39 -1.92 15.58
CA ASN A 74 4.11 -3.06 14.70
C ASN A 74 4.39 -2.71 13.24
N GLU A 75 4.14 -1.46 12.82
CA GLU A 75 4.46 -1.02 11.46
C GLU A 75 5.96 -1.07 11.21
N PHE A 76 6.77 -0.53 12.13
CA PHE A 76 8.23 -0.60 12.00
C PHE A 76 8.76 -2.03 11.89
N ALA A 77 8.11 -2.99 12.54
CA ALA A 77 8.50 -4.40 12.45
C ALA A 77 8.18 -5.03 11.08
N LEU A 78 7.16 -4.52 10.37
CA LEU A 78 6.77 -4.97 9.03
C LEU A 78 7.54 -4.25 7.92
N VAL A 79 8.01 -3.03 8.17
CA VAL A 79 8.82 -2.25 7.23
C VAL A 79 10.16 -2.94 6.98
N GLY A 80 10.32 -3.52 5.78
CA GLY A 80 11.49 -4.29 5.38
C GLY A 80 11.17 -5.74 4.99
N ILE A 81 10.00 -6.24 5.37
CA ILE A 81 9.49 -7.54 4.94
C ILE A 81 8.64 -7.32 3.69
N THR A 82 9.28 -7.25 2.52
CA THR A 82 8.61 -7.04 1.22
C THR A 82 7.56 -8.10 0.87
N GLN A 83 7.55 -9.23 1.58
CA GLN A 83 6.67 -10.35 1.31
C GLN A 83 5.30 -10.26 2.00
N ASP A 84 5.06 -9.27 2.86
CA ASP A 84 3.85 -9.23 3.69
C ASP A 84 3.02 -7.94 3.54
N LEU A 85 2.83 -7.52 2.29
CA LEU A 85 2.04 -6.34 1.95
C LEU A 85 0.59 -6.42 2.45
N GLN A 86 0.02 -7.63 2.53
CA GLN A 86 -1.33 -7.83 3.04
C GLN A 86 -1.42 -7.47 4.53
N ASN A 87 -0.54 -8.01 5.37
CA ASN A 87 -0.56 -7.67 6.79
C ASN A 87 -0.17 -6.20 7.01
N PHE A 88 0.71 -5.64 6.17
CA PHE A 88 1.00 -4.21 6.20
C PHE A 88 -0.25 -3.37 5.94
N ILE A 89 -1.05 -3.68 4.92
CA ILE A 89 -2.28 -2.93 4.62
C ILE A 89 -3.32 -3.09 5.72
N GLN A 90 -3.52 -4.30 6.25
CA GLN A 90 -4.43 -4.52 7.37
C GLN A 90 -4.01 -3.73 8.60
N LEU A 91 -2.71 -3.64 8.89
CA LEU A 91 -2.19 -2.80 9.95
C LEU A 91 -2.47 -1.31 9.67
N GLN A 92 -2.31 -0.86 8.43
CA GLN A 92 -2.58 0.52 8.03
C GLN A 92 -4.05 0.92 8.13
N GLU A 93 -4.96 -0.02 7.94
CA GLU A 93 -6.40 0.18 8.19
C GLU A 93 -6.67 0.42 9.68
N LYS A 94 -6.04 -0.37 10.56
CA LYS A 94 -6.12 -0.16 12.02
C LYS A 94 -5.56 1.20 12.42
N ILE A 95 -4.38 1.58 11.90
CA ILE A 95 -3.79 2.90 12.13
C ILE A 95 -4.72 4.01 11.67
N HIS A 96 -5.35 3.86 10.49
CA HIS A 96 -6.29 4.85 9.99
C HIS A 96 -7.52 5.01 10.90
N HIS A 97 -8.06 3.89 11.42
CA HIS A 97 -9.16 3.90 12.37
C HIS A 97 -8.80 4.67 13.64
N GLU A 98 -7.64 4.38 14.24
CA GLU A 98 -7.18 5.04 15.46
C GLU A 98 -6.95 6.54 15.26
N ILE A 99 -6.35 6.93 14.13
CA ILE A 99 -6.20 8.35 13.78
C ILE A 99 -7.57 9.05 13.71
N ASN A 100 -8.54 8.43 13.05
CA ASN A 100 -9.89 9.00 12.94
C ASN A 100 -10.58 9.08 14.30
N PHE A 101 -10.38 8.09 15.17
CA PHE A 101 -10.89 8.11 16.52
C PHE A 101 -10.28 9.25 17.35
N ILE A 102 -8.95 9.46 17.26
CA ILE A 102 -8.29 10.63 17.87
C ILE A 102 -8.92 11.93 17.36
N PHE A 103 -9.14 12.08 16.05
CA PHE A 103 -9.81 13.26 15.51
C PHE A 103 -11.23 13.46 16.06
N GLN A 104 -12.02 12.39 16.19
CA GLN A 104 -13.36 12.47 16.77
C GLN A 104 -13.36 12.93 18.23
N VAL A 105 -12.43 12.42 19.04
CA VAL A 105 -12.29 12.84 20.44
C VAL A 105 -11.84 14.29 20.50
N CYS A 106 -10.85 14.69 19.70
CA CYS A 106 -10.36 16.07 19.63
C CYS A 106 -11.46 17.05 19.20
N ASN A 107 -12.27 16.69 18.21
CA ASN A 107 -13.35 17.54 17.71
C ASN A 107 -14.41 17.89 18.77
N LYS A 108 -14.55 17.07 19.83
CA LYS A 108 -15.45 17.37 20.97
C LYS A 108 -14.91 18.46 21.91
N HIS A 109 -13.66 18.88 21.75
CA HIS A 109 -13.01 19.87 22.61
C HIS A 109 -12.80 21.21 21.86
N PRO A 110 -13.52 22.29 22.21
CA PRO A 110 -13.41 23.57 21.49
C PRO A 110 -12.01 24.21 21.50
N LYS A 111 -11.20 23.94 22.53
CA LYS A 111 -9.85 24.51 22.65
C LYS A 111 -8.87 23.96 21.62
N ILE A 112 -8.83 22.63 21.42
CA ILE A 112 -7.94 22.01 20.43
C ILE A 112 -8.37 22.31 19.00
N ASN A 113 -9.67 22.48 18.76
CA ASN A 113 -10.20 22.89 17.44
C ASN A 113 -9.80 24.30 17.03
N ARG A 114 -9.21 25.08 17.94
CA ARG A 114 -8.66 26.42 17.65
C ARG A 114 -7.13 26.42 17.64
N ASP A 115 -6.49 25.31 17.97
CA ASP A 115 -5.04 25.17 17.94
C ASP A 115 -4.58 25.04 16.48
N THR A 116 -3.84 26.03 16.01
CA THR A 116 -3.38 26.09 14.61
C THR A 116 -2.46 24.91 14.25
N HIS A 117 -1.66 24.41 15.21
CA HIS A 117 -0.77 23.28 14.97
C HIS A 117 -1.55 21.97 14.85
N PHE A 118 -2.60 21.79 15.67
CA PHE A 118 -3.51 20.65 15.54
C PHE A 118 -4.22 20.66 14.19
N LEU A 119 -4.80 21.80 13.80
CA LEU A 119 -5.50 21.93 12.52
C LEU A 119 -4.58 21.64 11.34
N TYR A 120 -3.36 22.18 11.38
CA TYR A 120 -2.35 21.90 10.36
C TYR A 120 -2.01 20.41 10.24
N LEU A 121 -1.70 19.73 11.36
CA LEU A 121 -1.38 18.29 11.33
C LEU A 121 -2.57 17.45 10.86
N ARG A 122 -3.78 17.78 11.32
CA ARG A 122 -5.01 17.10 10.88
C ARG A 122 -5.15 17.21 9.36
N ASP A 123 -4.99 18.41 8.81
CA ASP A 123 -5.15 18.64 7.39
C ASP A 123 -4.06 17.93 6.57
N CYS A 124 -2.80 17.90 7.05
CA CYS A 124 -1.73 17.10 6.45
C CYS A 124 -2.04 15.59 6.43
N ILE A 125 -2.59 15.05 7.53
CA ILE A 125 -2.96 13.63 7.63
C ILE A 125 -4.13 13.30 6.69
N ILE A 126 -5.13 14.18 6.57
CA ILE A 126 -6.26 14.02 5.66
C ILE A 126 -5.79 14.07 4.21
N GLN A 127 -4.94 15.04 3.87
CA GLN A 127 -4.34 15.15 2.55
C GLN A 127 -3.55 13.89 2.21
N GLN A 128 -2.75 13.38 3.15
CA GLN A 128 -1.98 12.16 2.96
C GLN A 128 -2.89 10.94 2.78
N SER A 129 -4.00 10.84 3.53
CA SER A 129 -4.98 9.77 3.38
C SER A 129 -5.66 9.80 2.01
N THR A 130 -5.94 10.99 1.48
CA THR A 130 -6.47 11.18 0.12
C THR A 130 -5.47 10.74 -0.95
N VAL A 131 -4.18 11.04 -0.76
CA VAL A 131 -3.11 10.57 -1.66
C VAL A 131 -2.99 9.05 -1.61
N ILE A 132 -3.00 8.46 -0.41
CA ILE A 132 -2.98 7.00 -0.22
C ILE A 132 -4.14 6.35 -0.99
N GLU A 133 -5.38 6.84 -0.83
CA GLU A 133 -6.55 6.30 -1.52
C GLU A 133 -6.38 6.31 -3.05
N LYS A 134 -5.89 7.43 -3.59
CA LYS A 134 -5.63 7.58 -5.03
C LYS A 134 -4.56 6.62 -5.53
N GLU A 135 -3.44 6.49 -4.82
CA GLU A 135 -2.36 5.58 -5.20
C GLU A 135 -2.79 4.12 -5.04
N PHE A 136 -3.57 3.79 -4.00
CA PHE A 136 -4.11 2.46 -3.78
C PHE A 136 -5.05 2.04 -4.92
N LYS A 137 -5.91 2.94 -5.40
CA LYS A 137 -6.76 2.70 -6.57
C LYS A 137 -5.95 2.41 -7.84
N LYS A 138 -4.84 3.12 -8.06
CA LYS A 138 -3.93 2.84 -9.20
C LYS A 138 -3.27 1.49 -9.06
N TYR A 139 -2.79 1.16 -7.86
CA TYR A 139 -2.19 -0.13 -7.54
C TYR A 139 -3.15 -1.29 -7.82
N LYS A 140 -4.40 -1.22 -7.32
CA LYS A 140 -5.44 -2.23 -7.60
C LYS A 140 -5.65 -2.45 -9.10
N LYS A 141 -5.77 -1.37 -9.87
CA LYS A 141 -5.95 -1.44 -11.33
C LYS A 141 -4.80 -2.16 -12.03
N ILE A 142 -3.55 -1.92 -11.61
CA ILE A 142 -2.38 -2.57 -12.20
C ILE A 142 -2.35 -4.06 -11.85
N ILE A 143 -2.71 -4.42 -10.62
CA ILE A 143 -2.83 -5.83 -10.21
C ILE A 143 -3.92 -6.55 -10.99
N GLU A 144 -5.08 -5.92 -11.21
CA GLU A 144 -6.15 -6.51 -12.03
C GLU A 144 -5.69 -6.80 -13.46
N ILE A 145 -4.96 -5.86 -14.08
CA ILE A 145 -4.37 -6.04 -15.42
C ILE A 145 -3.37 -7.20 -15.39
N TYR A 146 -2.43 -7.20 -14.44
CA TYR A 146 -1.43 -8.26 -14.30
C TYR A 146 -2.09 -9.64 -14.10
N ASN A 147 -3.06 -9.75 -13.19
CA ASN A 147 -3.77 -10.99 -12.92
C ASN A 147 -4.59 -11.48 -14.12
N SER A 148 -5.12 -10.55 -14.92
CA SER A 148 -5.77 -10.89 -16.20
C SER A 148 -4.76 -11.48 -17.19
N LEU A 149 -3.57 -10.87 -17.33
CA LEU A 149 -2.50 -11.41 -18.18
C LEU A 149 -2.03 -12.79 -17.72
N ILE A 150 -1.89 -13.01 -16.41
CA ILE A 150 -1.58 -14.34 -15.84
C ILE A 150 -2.68 -15.36 -16.15
N ARG A 151 -3.96 -14.97 -16.14
CA ARG A 151 -5.07 -15.85 -16.53
C ARG A 151 -4.95 -16.28 -17.99
N TYR A 152 -4.68 -15.36 -18.91
CA TYR A 152 -4.46 -15.69 -20.32
C TYR A 152 -3.22 -16.57 -20.52
N LYS A 153 -2.12 -16.27 -19.82
CA LYS A 153 -0.90 -17.08 -19.81
C LYS A 153 -1.21 -18.53 -19.41
N ASN A 154 -1.97 -18.73 -18.34
CA ASN A 154 -2.31 -20.06 -17.82
C ASN A 154 -3.25 -20.88 -18.74
N LEU A 155 -4.01 -20.22 -19.61
CA LEU A 155 -4.84 -20.90 -20.62
C LEU A 155 -4.04 -21.36 -21.85
N SER A 156 -2.76 -20.97 -21.94
CA SER A 156 -1.87 -21.27 -23.06
C SER A 156 -0.77 -22.25 -22.67
N ILE A 157 -0.15 -22.92 -23.65
CA ILE A 157 1.04 -23.79 -23.49
C ILE A 157 2.20 -23.01 -22.85
N ILE A 158 2.23 -21.68 -23.04
CA ILE A 158 3.19 -20.74 -22.44
C ILE A 158 3.15 -20.79 -20.90
N GLY A 159 2.00 -21.13 -20.31
CA GLY A 159 1.80 -21.19 -18.86
C GLY A 159 2.68 -22.22 -18.15
N MET A 160 3.14 -23.26 -18.86
CA MET A 160 4.04 -24.30 -18.32
C MET A 160 5.50 -23.85 -18.20
N ILE A 161 5.91 -22.80 -18.93
CA ILE A 161 7.32 -22.39 -19.05
C ILE A 161 7.60 -21.13 -18.21
N ILE A 162 6.62 -20.23 -18.10
CA ILE A 162 6.81 -18.93 -17.47
C ILE A 162 6.41 -18.96 -15.97
N PRO A 163 7.34 -18.70 -15.03
CA PRO A 163 7.12 -18.87 -13.59
C PRO A 163 6.40 -17.71 -12.88
N TYR A 164 5.62 -16.90 -13.59
CA TYR A 164 4.81 -15.84 -12.96
C TYR A 164 3.45 -16.37 -12.49
N SER A 165 3.07 -16.02 -11.26
CA SER A 165 1.80 -16.35 -10.62
C SER A 165 0.96 -15.09 -10.35
N LYS A 166 -0.31 -15.30 -10.03
CA LYS A 166 -1.23 -14.20 -9.65
C LYS A 166 -0.73 -13.54 -8.37
N LYS A 167 -0.89 -12.22 -8.28
CA LYS A 167 -0.71 -11.46 -7.04
C LYS A 167 -2.07 -11.29 -6.34
N THR A 168 -2.08 -11.25 -5.01
CA THR A 168 -3.32 -11.07 -4.23
C THR A 168 -3.97 -9.73 -4.55
N VAL A 169 -5.26 -9.74 -4.87
CA VAL A 169 -6.08 -8.52 -4.95
C VAL A 169 -6.54 -8.22 -3.54
N LEU A 170 -6.12 -7.07 -3.02
CA LEU A 170 -6.45 -6.57 -1.69
C LEU A 170 -7.69 -5.69 -1.74
#